data_AF-A0A397STM5-F1
#
_entry.id   AF-A0A397STM5-F1
#
_cell.length_a   1.000
_cell.length_b   1.000
_cell.length_c   1.000
_cell.angle_alpha   90.00
_cell.angle_beta   90.00
_cell.angle_gamma   90.00
#
_symmetry.space_group_name_H-M   'P 1'
#
loop_
_entity.id
_entity.type
_entity.pdbx_description
1 polymer ?
#
loop_
_entity_poly.entity_id
_entity_poly.type
_entity_poly.pdbx_seq_one_letter_code
_entity_poly.pdbx_strand_id
1 'polypeptide(L)'
;MHTSTIFDQTDRSGTAPALRYDGVGPLAGVPLRNEIVAEYDNGMTAILQQSLSDKQPIHFMPTEVSDDTSEYVNGVSSYILRITGTLVNGQKAVVKITGIKPFFDAKVPENYSPSSFKTILARILSITLKSTSKFGFENIRAYPLRGYHTEKRAYIRITTWNHFDQYNALKAIRGVGIHIASDDLNCQYYYRKVAREERLPLSSWAVL
;
A
#
# COMPACT_ATOMS: atom_id res chain seq x y z
N MET A 1 32.86 27.77 16.78
CA MET A 1 33.78 26.69 16.33
C MET A 1 33.01 25.83 15.35
N HIS A 2 33.24 26.02 14.06
CA HIS A 2 32.65 25.21 12.99
C HIS A 2 33.67 24.13 12.62
N THR A 3 33.33 22.87 12.83
CA THR A 3 34.12 21.75 12.31
C THR A 3 33.68 21.53 10.86
N SER A 4 34.52 21.92 9.91
CA SER A 4 34.33 21.59 8.49
C SER A 4 34.72 20.13 8.27
N THR A 5 33.75 19.28 7.95
CA THR A 5 34.02 17.94 7.41
C THR A 5 34.18 18.08 5.89
N ILE A 6 35.40 18.39 5.45
CA ILE A 6 35.78 18.27 4.04
C ILE A 6 36.15 16.80 3.82
N PHE A 7 35.33 16.07 3.06
CA PHE A 7 35.76 14.83 2.44
C PHE A 7 36.64 15.22 1.24
N ASP A 8 37.95 15.22 1.45
CA ASP A 8 38.92 15.39 0.38
C ASP A 8 39.01 14.07 -0.41
N GLN A 9 38.30 13.99 -1.54
CA GLN A 9 38.49 12.93 -2.53
C GLN A 9 39.55 13.37 -3.54
N THR A 10 40.80 13.55 -3.12
CA THR A 10 41.91 13.59 -4.07
C THR A 10 43.19 13.07 -3.43
N ASP A 11 43.35 11.75 -3.36
CA ASP A 11 44.68 11.16 -3.38
C ASP A 11 45.04 10.81 -4.84
N ARG A 12 45.83 11.69 -5.45
CA ARG A 12 46.44 11.49 -6.77
C ARG A 12 47.86 10.99 -6.59
N SER A 13 48.03 9.72 -6.24
CA SER A 13 49.31 9.03 -6.37
C SER A 13 49.14 7.52 -6.18
N GLY A 14 48.90 6.81 -7.28
CA GLY A 14 48.92 5.35 -7.33
C GLY A 14 47.69 4.82 -8.04
N THR A 15 47.90 4.08 -9.12
CA THR A 15 46.87 3.42 -9.93
C THR A 15 46.11 2.40 -9.08
N ALA A 16 45.14 2.84 -8.27
CA ALA A 16 44.18 1.96 -7.63
C ALA A 16 43.21 1.44 -8.71
N PRO A 17 43.01 0.11 -8.85
CA PRO A 17 42.01 -0.41 -9.76
C PRO A 17 40.65 0.16 -9.35
N ALA A 18 39.84 0.61 -10.32
CA ALA A 18 38.47 1.02 -10.05
C ALA A 18 37.74 -0.13 -9.34
N LEU A 19 37.40 0.06 -8.05
CA LEU A 19 36.66 -0.90 -7.25
C LEU A 19 35.27 -1.05 -7.87
N ARG A 20 35.07 -2.11 -8.66
CA ARG A 20 33.76 -2.50 -9.17
C ARG A 20 33.12 -3.42 -8.16
N TYR A 21 31.95 -3.03 -7.68
CA TYR A 21 31.11 -3.90 -6.88
C TYR A 21 30.63 -5.06 -7.75
N ASP A 22 31.16 -6.27 -7.52
CA ASP A 22 30.83 -7.50 -8.24
C ASP A 22 29.63 -8.24 -7.62
N GLY A 23 29.07 -7.71 -6.53
CA GLY A 23 27.95 -8.31 -5.81
C GLY A 23 28.33 -9.49 -4.91
N VAL A 24 29.63 -9.80 -4.78
CA VAL A 24 30.12 -10.95 -4.01
C VAL A 24 30.80 -10.46 -2.72
N GLY A 25 29.98 -10.25 -1.69
CA GLY A 25 30.44 -10.02 -0.32
C GLY A 25 30.73 -8.56 0.05
N PRO A 26 31.02 -8.29 1.34
CA PRO A 26 31.33 -6.95 1.83
C PRO A 26 32.62 -6.41 1.21
N LEU A 27 32.62 -5.16 0.77
CA LEU A 27 33.84 -4.48 0.35
C LEU A 27 34.73 -4.22 1.56
N ALA A 28 35.95 -4.77 1.56
CA ALA A 28 36.91 -4.54 2.62
C ALA A 28 37.16 -3.03 2.81
N GLY A 29 37.02 -2.55 4.06
CA GLY A 29 37.16 -1.14 4.42
C GLY A 29 35.89 -0.29 4.30
N VAL A 30 34.77 -0.84 3.82
CA VAL A 30 33.46 -0.17 3.83
C VAL A 30 32.63 -0.74 4.98
N PRO A 31 32.20 0.08 5.96
CA PRO A 31 31.40 -0.40 7.07
C PRO A 31 30.05 -0.94 6.58
N LEU A 32 29.59 -2.01 7.21
CA LEU A 32 28.26 -2.57 6.95
C LEU A 32 27.17 -1.61 7.45
N ARG A 33 25.99 -1.64 6.82
CA ARG A 33 24.83 -0.86 7.30
C ARG A 33 24.56 -1.06 8.79
N ASN A 34 24.68 -2.30 9.28
CA ASN A 34 24.42 -2.61 10.68
C ASN A 34 25.47 -2.01 11.62
N GLU A 35 26.73 -1.90 11.17
CA GLU A 35 27.80 -1.25 11.93
C GLU A 35 27.55 0.25 12.03
N ILE A 36 27.18 0.89 10.91
CA ILE A 36 26.78 2.32 10.90
C ILE A 36 25.57 2.54 11.82
N VAL A 37 24.54 1.69 11.73
CA VAL A 37 23.37 1.84 12.61
C VAL A 37 23.78 1.66 14.07
N ALA A 38 24.60 0.67 14.42
CA ALA A 38 25.04 0.46 15.80
C ALA A 38 25.86 1.64 16.36
N GLU A 39 26.70 2.27 15.54
CA GLU A 39 27.50 3.44 15.93
C GLU A 39 26.63 4.70 16.11
N TYR A 40 25.68 4.94 15.21
CA TYR A 40 24.92 6.20 15.14
C TYR A 40 23.48 6.12 15.67
N ASP A 41 22.99 4.96 16.14
CA ASP A 41 21.63 4.83 16.67
C ASP A 41 21.40 5.74 17.89
N ASN A 42 22.43 5.99 18.70
CA ASN A 42 22.36 6.86 19.89
C ASN A 42 21.19 6.51 20.84
N GLY A 43 20.77 5.24 20.89
CA GLY A 43 19.64 4.78 21.71
C GLY A 43 18.25 5.08 21.13
N MET A 44 18.18 5.65 19.93
CA MET A 44 16.92 6.06 19.31
C MET A 44 16.01 4.88 18.98
N THR A 45 16.57 3.73 18.58
CA THR A 45 15.78 2.50 18.37
C THR A 45 15.13 2.03 19.67
N ALA A 46 15.83 2.10 20.80
CA ALA A 46 15.26 1.71 22.09
C ALA A 46 14.11 2.65 22.52
N ILE A 47 14.27 3.96 22.31
CA ILE A 47 13.21 4.95 22.57
C ILE A 47 11.97 4.70 21.72
N LEU A 48 12.15 4.40 20.42
CA LEU A 48 11.05 4.06 19.53
C LEU A 48 10.33 2.78 19.99
N GLN A 49 11.07 1.72 20.32
CA GLN A 49 10.51 0.46 20.82
C GLN A 49 9.73 0.65 22.14
N GLN A 50 10.26 1.46 23.06
CA GLN A 50 9.57 1.81 24.29
C GLN A 50 8.29 2.59 24.00
N SER A 51 8.36 3.60 23.13
CA SER A 51 7.19 4.40 22.73
C SER A 51 6.08 3.55 22.10
N LEU A 52 6.45 2.58 21.24
CA LEU A 52 5.51 1.62 20.67
C LEU A 52 4.90 0.69 21.73
N SER A 53 5.72 0.22 22.68
CA SER A 53 5.26 -0.66 23.77
C SER A 53 4.28 0.05 24.70
N ASP A 54 4.56 1.32 25.00
CA ASP A 54 3.73 2.19 25.83
C ASP A 54 2.54 2.77 25.06
N LYS A 55 2.38 2.44 23.77
CA LYS A 55 1.34 2.96 22.86
C LYS A 55 1.31 4.49 22.80
N GLN A 56 2.49 5.11 22.89
CA GLN A 56 2.64 6.55 22.75
C GLN A 56 2.44 6.96 21.28
N PRO A 57 1.84 8.13 21.03
CA PRO A 57 1.66 8.65 19.67
C PRO A 57 3.00 8.77 18.93
N ILE A 58 3.14 8.09 17.78
CA ILE A 58 4.32 8.23 16.94
C ILE A 58 4.00 9.18 15.78
N HIS A 59 4.63 10.35 15.76
CA HIS A 59 4.46 11.29 14.66
C HIS A 59 5.35 10.90 13.46
N PHE A 60 4.73 10.80 12.30
CA PHE A 60 5.34 10.29 11.07
C PHE A 60 4.94 11.14 9.88
N MET A 61 5.90 11.52 9.04
CA MET A 61 5.66 12.22 7.78
C MET A 61 5.83 11.25 6.61
N PRO A 62 4.75 10.84 5.92
CA PRO A 62 4.84 10.06 4.70
C PRO A 62 5.58 10.81 3.60
N THR A 63 6.44 10.11 2.85
CA THR A 63 7.15 10.65 1.68
C THR A 63 6.95 9.79 0.43
N GLU A 64 6.67 8.51 0.59
CA GLU A 64 6.46 7.58 -0.51
C GLU A 64 5.42 6.52 -0.12
N VAL A 65 4.61 6.10 -1.09
CA VAL A 65 3.57 5.11 -0.90
C VAL A 65 3.64 4.08 -2.02
N SER A 66 3.59 2.81 -1.67
CA SER A 66 3.61 1.71 -2.61
C SER A 66 2.69 0.58 -2.18
N ASP A 67 2.15 -0.13 -3.17
CA ASP A 67 1.42 -1.38 -2.97
C ASP A 67 2.43 -2.54 -2.78
N ASP A 68 2.17 -3.42 -1.80
CA ASP A 68 2.95 -4.65 -1.58
C ASP A 68 1.98 -5.84 -1.41
N THR A 69 2.38 -7.00 -1.92
CA THR A 69 1.61 -8.26 -1.87
C THR A 69 2.44 -9.42 -1.32
N SER A 70 3.55 -9.12 -0.64
CA SER A 70 4.52 -10.11 -0.16
C SER A 70 4.07 -10.89 1.07
N GLU A 71 3.12 -10.37 1.86
CA GLU A 71 2.63 -11.06 3.07
C GLU A 71 1.50 -12.02 2.74
N TYR A 72 1.70 -13.27 3.13
CA TYR A 72 0.70 -14.31 3.06
C TYR A 72 0.13 -14.57 4.45
N VAL A 73 -1.17 -14.41 4.61
CA VAL A 73 -1.90 -14.80 5.82
C VAL A 73 -2.65 -16.08 5.50
N ASN A 74 -2.37 -17.17 6.22
CA ASN A 74 -2.95 -18.50 5.98
C ASN A 74 -2.82 -18.98 4.52
N GLY A 75 -1.69 -18.69 3.87
CA GLY A 75 -1.43 -19.08 2.47
C GLY A 75 -2.17 -18.22 1.42
N VAL A 76 -2.85 -17.16 1.82
CA VAL A 76 -3.49 -16.19 0.93
C VAL A 76 -2.68 -14.90 0.95
N SER A 77 -2.26 -14.40 -0.21
CA SER A 77 -1.59 -13.11 -0.29
C SER A 77 -2.53 -12.02 0.22
N SER A 78 -2.04 -11.15 1.08
CA SER A 78 -2.77 -10.01 1.60
C SER A 78 -2.26 -8.74 0.94
N TYR A 79 -3.16 -7.79 0.72
CA TYR A 79 -2.75 -6.47 0.28
C TYR A 79 -2.15 -5.69 1.46
N ILE A 80 -0.97 -5.13 1.24
CA ILE A 80 -0.26 -4.30 2.20
C ILE A 80 -0.08 -2.94 1.56
N LEU A 81 -0.48 -1.90 2.29
CA LEU A 81 -0.11 -0.55 1.94
C LEU A 81 1.20 -0.20 2.67
N ARG A 82 2.28 -0.04 1.90
CA ARG A 82 3.60 0.32 2.42
C ARG A 82 3.81 1.82 2.28
N ILE A 83 4.08 2.48 3.39
CA ILE A 83 4.33 3.93 3.45
C ILE A 83 5.73 4.15 4.01
N THR A 84 6.61 4.76 3.22
CA THR A 84 7.93 5.20 3.66
C THR A 84 7.86 6.66 4.07
N GLY A 85 8.58 7.03 5.12
CA GLY A 85 8.62 8.40 5.60
C GLY A 85 9.65 8.62 6.68
N THR A 86 9.51 9.72 7.41
CA THR A 86 10.42 10.10 8.50
C THR A 86 9.67 10.37 9.78
N LEU A 87 10.27 9.97 10.90
CA LEU A 87 9.86 10.35 12.24
C LEU A 87 10.30 11.79 12.56
N VAL A 88 9.78 12.36 13.64
CA VAL A 88 10.09 13.74 14.11
C VAL A 88 11.59 13.96 14.34
N ASN A 89 12.29 12.90 14.73
CA ASN A 89 13.70 12.88 15.04
C ASN A 89 14.60 12.66 13.80
N GLY A 90 14.01 12.59 12.60
CA GLY A 90 14.71 12.37 11.33
C GLY A 90 14.97 10.90 10.96
N GLN A 91 14.66 9.93 11.83
CA GLN A 91 14.78 8.51 11.48
C GLN A 91 13.83 8.15 10.35
N LYS A 92 14.32 7.42 9.34
CA LYS A 92 13.47 6.86 8.28
C LYS A 92 12.69 5.67 8.84
N ALA A 93 11.40 5.64 8.58
CA ALA A 93 10.51 4.57 8.98
C ALA A 93 9.70 4.05 7.78
N VAL A 94 9.35 2.77 7.86
CA VAL A 94 8.43 2.12 6.91
C VAL A 94 7.26 1.61 7.71
N VAL A 95 6.09 2.15 7.42
CA VAL A 95 4.81 1.72 8.00
C VAL A 95 4.14 0.77 7.02
N LYS A 96 3.77 -0.42 7.50
CA LYS A 96 2.99 -1.39 6.75
C LYS A 96 1.59 -1.44 7.32
N ILE A 97 0.60 -1.05 6.52
CA ILE A 97 -0.81 -1.17 6.90
C ILE A 97 -1.34 -2.46 6.27
N THR A 98 -1.78 -3.38 7.13
CA THR A 98 -2.32 -4.69 6.76
C THR A 98 -3.82 -4.77 7.02
N GLY A 99 -4.47 -5.87 6.64
CA GLY A 99 -5.90 -6.08 6.90
C GLY A 99 -6.85 -5.36 5.94
N ILE A 100 -6.32 -4.62 4.97
CA ILE A 100 -7.10 -3.97 3.92
C ILE A 100 -7.57 -5.02 2.91
N LYS A 101 -8.87 -5.12 2.69
CA LYS A 101 -9.47 -6.00 1.67
C LYS A 101 -9.61 -5.23 0.35
N PRO A 102 -8.98 -5.69 -0.76
CA PRO A 102 -9.17 -5.05 -2.06
C PRO A 102 -10.64 -5.02 -2.47
N PHE A 103 -11.07 -3.93 -3.12
CA PHE A 103 -12.48 -3.71 -3.44
C PHE A 103 -12.71 -2.91 -4.73
N PHE A 104 -13.92 -3.03 -5.27
CA PHE A 104 -14.42 -2.20 -6.36
C PHE A 104 -15.93 -2.08 -6.31
N ASP A 105 -16.48 -1.05 -6.96
CA ASP A 105 -17.89 -0.69 -6.81
C ASP A 105 -18.62 -0.84 -8.14
N ALA A 106 -19.65 -1.69 -8.18
CA ALA A 106 -20.53 -1.87 -9.33
C ALA A 106 -21.79 -1.02 -9.18
N LYS A 107 -22.14 -0.25 -10.21
CA LYS A 107 -23.36 0.56 -10.23
C LYS A 107 -24.57 -0.36 -10.30
N VAL A 108 -25.54 -0.17 -9.42
CA VAL A 108 -26.82 -0.89 -9.51
C VAL A 108 -27.60 -0.31 -10.70
N PRO A 109 -28.02 -1.15 -11.68
CA PRO A 109 -28.83 -0.66 -12.79
C PRO A 109 -30.25 -0.30 -12.31
N GLU A 110 -30.88 0.68 -12.97
CA GLU A 110 -32.14 1.29 -12.51
C GLU A 110 -33.31 0.30 -12.41
N ASN A 111 -33.28 -0.77 -13.20
CA ASN A 111 -34.27 -1.83 -13.21
C ASN A 111 -34.04 -2.95 -12.18
N TYR A 112 -33.01 -2.84 -11.33
CA TYR A 112 -32.71 -3.84 -10.30
C TYR A 112 -32.78 -3.27 -8.89
N SER A 113 -33.27 -4.10 -7.96
CA SER A 113 -33.04 -3.87 -6.54
C SER A 113 -31.59 -4.25 -6.18
N PRO A 114 -30.97 -3.61 -5.16
CA PRO A 114 -29.65 -3.99 -4.69
C PRO A 114 -29.53 -5.49 -4.35
N SER A 115 -30.58 -6.09 -3.78
CA SER A 115 -30.59 -7.52 -3.46
C SER A 115 -30.58 -8.39 -4.71
N SER A 116 -31.43 -8.09 -5.69
CA SER A 116 -31.45 -8.85 -6.95
C SER A 116 -30.13 -8.75 -7.72
N PHE A 117 -29.49 -7.57 -7.67
CA PHE A 117 -28.21 -7.36 -8.32
C PHE A 117 -27.07 -8.10 -7.60
N LYS A 118 -27.08 -8.16 -6.26
CA LYS A 118 -26.14 -9.01 -5.50
C LYS A 118 -26.22 -10.48 -5.89
N THR A 119 -27.42 -11.03 -6.13
CA THR A 119 -27.58 -12.41 -6.58
C THR A 119 -26.90 -12.66 -7.93
N ILE A 120 -27.02 -11.70 -8.87
CA ILE A 120 -26.36 -11.77 -10.18
C ILE A 120 -24.83 -11.72 -10.01
N LEU A 121 -24.33 -10.76 -9.23
CA LEU A 121 -22.90 -10.64 -8.93
C LEU A 121 -22.36 -11.91 -8.25
N ALA A 122 -23.08 -12.44 -7.26
CA ALA A 122 -22.71 -13.67 -6.55
C ALA A 122 -22.54 -14.85 -7.49
N ARG A 123 -23.46 -15.01 -8.47
CA ARG A 123 -23.38 -16.08 -9.47
C ARG A 123 -22.15 -15.96 -10.35
N ILE A 124 -21.87 -14.76 -10.87
CA ILE A 124 -20.68 -14.49 -11.70
C ILE A 124 -19.42 -14.78 -10.89
N LEU A 125 -19.30 -14.18 -9.70
CA LEU A 125 -18.10 -14.27 -8.87
C LEU A 125 -17.84 -15.67 -8.33
N SER A 126 -18.89 -16.43 -7.98
CA SER A 126 -18.73 -17.82 -7.53
C SER A 126 -18.16 -18.71 -8.63
N ILE A 127 -18.56 -18.49 -9.88
CA ILE A 127 -18.02 -19.23 -11.04
C ILE A 127 -16.56 -18.82 -11.27
N THR A 128 -16.28 -17.51 -11.28
CA THR A 128 -14.93 -16.99 -11.56
C THR A 128 -13.92 -17.35 -10.48
N LEU A 129 -14.26 -17.18 -9.21
CA LEU A 129 -13.35 -17.35 -8.07
C LEU A 129 -13.38 -18.76 -7.49
N LYS A 130 -14.30 -19.60 -7.95
CA LYS A 130 -14.53 -20.99 -7.50
C LYS A 130 -14.78 -21.11 -5.99
N SER A 131 -15.26 -20.04 -5.36
CA SER A 131 -15.59 -19.99 -3.94
C SER A 131 -16.50 -18.81 -3.63
N THR A 132 -17.47 -19.02 -2.76
CA THR A 132 -18.35 -17.98 -2.20
C THR A 132 -17.72 -17.25 -1.02
N SER A 133 -16.71 -17.84 -0.37
CA SER A 133 -16.00 -17.20 0.74
C SER A 133 -15.01 -16.15 0.27
N LYS A 134 -14.70 -16.10 -1.03
CA LYS A 134 -13.64 -15.26 -1.59
C LYS A 134 -13.99 -13.79 -1.79
N PHE A 135 -15.26 -13.45 -1.62
CA PHE A 135 -15.76 -12.10 -1.85
C PHE A 135 -16.85 -11.72 -0.86
N GLY A 136 -17.03 -10.41 -0.67
CA GLY A 136 -18.08 -9.82 0.16
C GLY A 136 -18.84 -8.73 -0.59
N PHE A 137 -20.02 -8.39 -0.09
CA PHE A 137 -20.86 -7.34 -0.65
C PHE A 137 -21.29 -6.32 0.39
N GLU A 138 -21.13 -5.04 0.07
CA GLU A 138 -21.62 -3.92 0.86
C GLU A 138 -22.48 -3.00 -0.02
N ASN A 139 -23.57 -2.47 0.55
CA ASN A 139 -24.42 -1.50 -0.14
C ASN A 139 -23.89 -0.09 0.15
N ILE A 140 -23.54 0.66 -0.89
CA ILE A 140 -23.08 2.05 -0.74
C ILE A 140 -23.89 2.99 -1.63
N ARG A 141 -23.88 4.28 -1.30
CA ARG A 141 -24.45 5.34 -2.13
C ARG A 141 -23.38 6.39 -2.43
N ALA A 142 -23.15 6.65 -3.71
CA ALA A 142 -22.13 7.58 -4.17
C ALA A 142 -22.60 8.39 -5.39
N TYR A 143 -21.94 9.52 -5.63
CA TYR A 143 -22.14 10.28 -6.85
C TYR A 143 -21.42 9.58 -8.00
N PRO A 144 -22.10 9.33 -9.14
CA PRO A 144 -21.43 8.79 -10.32
C PRO A 144 -20.33 9.72 -10.81
N LEU A 145 -19.18 9.15 -11.20
CA LEU A 145 -18.07 9.93 -11.77
C LEU A 145 -18.39 10.50 -13.14
N ARG A 146 -19.27 9.85 -13.91
CA ARG A 146 -19.64 10.27 -15.27
C ARG A 146 -20.95 11.05 -15.27
N GLY A 147 -20.89 12.28 -15.79
CA GLY A 147 -22.02 13.20 -15.87
C GLY A 147 -22.26 13.95 -14.56
N TYR A 148 -23.08 14.99 -14.65
CA TYR A 148 -23.51 15.74 -13.47
C TYR A 148 -24.76 15.09 -12.87
N HIS A 149 -24.71 14.73 -11.58
CA HIS A 149 -25.84 14.15 -10.85
C HIS A 149 -26.00 14.91 -9.54
N THR A 150 -27.21 15.40 -9.28
CA THR A 150 -27.58 16.06 -8.01
C THR A 150 -27.81 15.06 -6.89
N GLU A 151 -28.07 13.79 -7.23
CA GLU A 151 -28.38 12.72 -6.29
C GLU A 151 -27.35 11.58 -6.31
N LYS A 152 -27.17 10.94 -5.15
CA LYS A 152 -26.36 9.73 -5.02
C LYS A 152 -27.09 8.52 -5.57
N ARG A 153 -26.41 7.73 -6.40
CA ARG A 153 -26.90 6.45 -6.93
C ARG A 153 -26.44 5.29 -6.06
N ALA A 154 -27.15 4.16 -6.17
CA ALA A 154 -26.81 2.93 -5.46
C ALA A 154 -25.67 2.18 -6.16
N TYR A 155 -24.74 1.68 -5.36
CA TYR A 155 -23.64 0.83 -5.79
C TYR A 155 -23.53 -0.38 -4.85
N ILE A 156 -23.01 -1.48 -5.39
CA ILE A 156 -22.56 -2.62 -4.59
C ILE A 156 -21.04 -2.57 -4.57
N ARG A 157 -20.46 -2.45 -3.39
CA ARG A 157 -19.04 -2.66 -3.17
C ARG A 157 -18.77 -4.14 -3.07
N ILE A 158 -17.88 -4.63 -3.92
CA ILE A 158 -17.38 -6.00 -3.93
C ILE A 158 -16.01 -5.98 -3.29
N THR A 159 -15.84 -6.66 -2.17
CA THR A 159 -14.53 -6.89 -1.53
C THR A 159 -14.00 -8.27 -1.90
N THR A 160 -12.69 -8.43 -2.01
CA THR A 160 -12.00 -9.71 -2.21
C THR A 160 -10.87 -9.87 -1.19
N TRP A 161 -10.30 -11.07 -1.07
CA TRP A 161 -9.18 -11.29 -0.14
C TRP A 161 -7.87 -10.68 -0.60
N ASN A 162 -7.64 -10.68 -1.91
CA ASN A 162 -6.35 -10.31 -2.48
C ASN A 162 -6.53 -9.66 -3.85
N HIS A 163 -5.44 -9.09 -4.36
CA HIS A 163 -5.41 -8.40 -5.64
C HIS A 163 -5.68 -9.32 -6.83
N PHE A 164 -5.25 -10.58 -6.76
CA PHE A 164 -5.45 -11.53 -7.85
C PHE A 164 -6.94 -11.88 -8.01
N ASP A 165 -7.63 -12.20 -6.92
CA ASP A 165 -9.07 -12.43 -6.90
C ASP A 165 -9.83 -11.15 -7.30
N GLN A 166 -9.38 -9.96 -6.86
CA GLN A 166 -9.95 -8.68 -7.28
C GLN A 166 -9.86 -8.49 -8.80
N TYR A 167 -8.69 -8.72 -9.39
CA TYR A 167 -8.43 -8.59 -10.82
C TYR A 167 -9.32 -9.53 -11.63
N ASN A 168 -9.40 -10.80 -11.24
CA ASN A 168 -10.24 -11.79 -11.92
C ASN A 168 -11.73 -11.45 -11.81
N ALA A 169 -12.18 -11.01 -10.63
CA ALA A 169 -13.54 -10.55 -10.39
C ALA A 169 -13.89 -9.34 -11.26
N LEU A 170 -13.01 -8.33 -11.30
CA LEU A 170 -13.17 -7.12 -12.10
C LEU A 170 -13.27 -7.47 -13.59
N LYS A 171 -12.36 -8.32 -14.08
CA LYS A 171 -12.34 -8.77 -15.49
C LYS A 171 -13.62 -9.51 -15.88
N ALA A 172 -14.12 -10.39 -15.01
CA ALA A 172 -15.35 -11.14 -15.27
C ALA A 172 -16.59 -10.23 -15.31
N ILE A 173 -16.72 -9.33 -14.35
CA ILE A 173 -17.85 -8.37 -14.28
C ILE A 173 -17.82 -7.41 -15.47
N ARG A 174 -16.63 -6.93 -15.85
CA ARG A 174 -16.46 -6.11 -17.05
C ARG A 174 -16.84 -6.88 -18.32
N GLY A 175 -16.47 -8.16 -18.40
CA GLY A 175 -16.77 -9.03 -19.55
C GLY A 175 -18.26 -9.23 -19.82
N VAL A 176 -19.11 -9.09 -18.80
CA VAL A 176 -20.58 -9.17 -18.95
C VAL A 176 -21.25 -7.80 -19.12
N GLY A 177 -20.47 -6.72 -19.28
CA GLY A 177 -20.99 -5.38 -19.54
C GLY A 177 -21.55 -4.64 -18.32
N ILE A 178 -21.28 -5.10 -17.09
CA ILE A 178 -21.69 -4.39 -15.87
C ILE A 178 -20.83 -3.14 -15.68
N HIS A 179 -21.48 -2.01 -15.37
CA HIS A 179 -20.79 -0.75 -15.11
C HIS A 179 -20.13 -0.71 -13.74
N ILE A 180 -18.81 -0.48 -13.72
CA ILE A 180 -17.99 -0.35 -12.51
C ILE A 180 -17.56 1.11 -12.37
N ALA A 181 -17.49 1.62 -11.14
CA ALA A 181 -17.08 3.00 -10.84
C ALA A 181 -15.56 3.22 -10.93
N SER A 182 -14.78 2.14 -10.97
CA SER A 182 -13.31 2.14 -11.00
C SER A 182 -12.89 0.94 -11.85
N ASP A 183 -12.57 1.17 -13.12
CA ASP A 183 -12.24 0.16 -14.13
C ASP A 183 -10.74 -0.09 -14.29
N ASP A 184 -9.93 0.42 -13.36
CA ASP A 184 -8.48 0.23 -13.36
C ASP A 184 -8.14 -1.24 -13.10
N LEU A 185 -7.62 -1.90 -14.13
CA LEU A 185 -7.08 -3.25 -14.06
C LEU A 185 -5.62 -3.25 -13.58
N ASN A 186 -4.97 -2.08 -13.49
CA ASN A 186 -3.63 -1.95 -12.99
C ASN A 186 -3.64 -1.92 -11.45
N CYS A 187 -3.00 -2.90 -10.84
CA CYS A 187 -2.84 -2.97 -9.39
C CYS A 187 -1.75 -2.05 -8.83
N GLN A 188 -0.89 -1.45 -9.67
CA GLN A 188 0.28 -0.68 -9.22
C GLN A 188 -0.03 0.65 -8.52
N TYR A 189 -1.25 1.16 -8.66
CA TYR A 189 -1.66 2.45 -8.09
C TYR A 189 -2.91 2.31 -7.22
N TYR A 190 -3.16 1.09 -6.72
CA TYR A 190 -4.34 0.81 -5.91
C TYR A 190 -4.31 1.57 -4.58
N TYR A 191 -3.12 1.87 -4.05
CA TYR A 191 -2.96 2.68 -2.83
C TYR A 191 -3.72 4.00 -2.87
N ARG A 192 -3.88 4.64 -4.04
CA ARG A 192 -4.60 5.91 -4.15
C ARG A 192 -6.06 5.77 -3.77
N LYS A 193 -6.64 4.63 -4.14
CA LYS A 193 -8.03 4.31 -3.81
C LYS A 193 -8.18 4.02 -2.32
N VAL A 194 -7.27 3.21 -1.77
CA VAL A 194 -7.25 2.91 -0.33
C VAL A 194 -7.06 4.18 0.49
N ALA A 195 -6.07 4.99 0.16
CA ALA A 195 -5.80 6.23 0.87
C ALA A 195 -6.96 7.22 0.82
N ARG A 196 -7.69 7.28 -0.31
CA ARG A 196 -8.91 8.10 -0.40
C ARG A 196 -10.04 7.56 0.47
N GLU A 197 -10.26 6.25 0.47
CA GLU A 197 -11.32 5.59 1.24
C GLU A 197 -11.07 5.75 2.75
N GLU A 198 -9.85 5.45 3.18
CA GLU A 198 -9.40 5.51 4.58
C GLU A 198 -8.99 6.92 5.02
N ARG A 199 -9.06 7.91 4.12
CA ARG A 199 -8.66 9.32 4.35
C ARG A 199 -7.24 9.46 4.93
N LEU A 200 -6.32 8.68 4.40
CA LEU A 200 -4.93 8.68 4.87
C LEU A 200 -4.22 9.99 4.51
N PRO A 201 -3.53 10.62 5.49
CA PRO A 201 -2.75 11.84 5.26
C PRO A 201 -1.44 11.52 4.52
N LEU A 202 -1.49 11.28 3.21
CA LEU A 202 -0.30 10.88 2.43
C LEU A 202 0.76 12.00 2.24
N SER A 203 0.44 13.25 2.58
CA SER A 203 1.32 14.40 2.39
C SER A 203 1.29 15.37 3.58
N SER A 204 0.95 14.89 4.77
CA SER A 204 0.98 15.66 6.00
C SER A 204 1.42 14.77 7.17
N TRP A 205 1.75 15.39 8.30
CA TRP A 205 2.04 14.64 9.52
C TRP A 205 0.87 13.73 9.88
N ALA A 206 1.19 12.47 10.11
CA ALA A 206 0.32 11.42 10.61
C ALA A 206 0.73 11.05 12.03
N VAL A 207 -0.23 10.50 12.77
CA VAL A 207 0.03 9.89 14.09
C VAL A 207 -0.30 8.41 13.97
N LEU A 208 0.67 7.56 14.32
CA LEU A 208 0.53 6.10 14.40
C LEU A 208 0.13 5.70 15.82
#